data_AF-A0A9D7YRD2-F1
#
_entry.id   AF-A0A9D7YRD2-F1
#
_cell.length_a   1.000
_cell.length_b   1.000
_cell.length_c   1.000
_cell.angle_alpha   90.00
_cell.angle_beta   90.00
_cell.angle_gamma   90.00
#
_symmetry.space_group_name_H-M   'P 1'
#
loop_
_entity.id
_entity.type
_entity.pdbx_description
1 polymer ?
#
loop_
_entity_poly.entity_id
_entity_poly.type
_entity_poly.pdbx_seq_one_letter_code
_entity_poly.pdbx_strand_id
1 'polypeptide(L)'
;MSILDKFIAAVTPPESEEDRMEARTRARQYVAKAPWLADVLNHHELIDGAFSSVKLAQDAASRRAALRELGTLLTGHAMAEEAVIYPALSDNGENGHATMAYTEQSAAKMQIGLLERMDPMGQDFEDKLGHLEGAVKHHVYQEESNWFIDLVDAAPDADHQMIAERYSEEFGRYMSGGEDGPKFAQTSSNTTGASVPG
;
A
#
# COMPACT_ATOMS: atom_id res chain seq x y z
N MET A 1 -19.48 -20.65 5.21
CA MET A 1 -18.23 -19.96 5.54
C MET A 1 -17.81 -19.14 4.35
N SER A 2 -17.61 -17.85 4.56
CA SER A 2 -17.16 -16.92 3.54
C SER A 2 -15.74 -17.25 3.09
N ILE A 3 -15.34 -16.84 1.89
CA ILE A 3 -13.93 -16.88 1.46
C ILE A 3 -13.07 -16.11 2.49
N LEU A 4 -13.63 -15.06 3.11
CA LEU A 4 -13.02 -14.29 4.21
C LEU A 4 -12.73 -15.12 5.47
N ASP A 5 -13.60 -16.07 5.83
CA ASP A 5 -13.39 -16.91 7.02
C ASP A 5 -12.22 -17.90 6.80
N LYS A 6 -11.97 -18.28 5.54
CA LYS A 6 -10.84 -19.15 5.18
C LYS A 6 -9.49 -18.42 5.24
N PHE A 7 -9.48 -17.10 5.05
CA PHE A 7 -8.26 -16.29 5.18
C PHE A 7 -7.82 -16.11 6.64
N ILE A 8 -8.75 -16.19 7.61
CA ILE A 8 -8.43 -16.04 9.04
C ILE A 8 -8.12 -17.39 9.70
N ALA A 9 -8.43 -18.52 9.06
CA ALA A 9 -8.51 -19.83 9.72
C ALA A 9 -7.46 -20.89 9.27
N ALA A 10 -6.26 -20.49 8.85
CA ALA A 10 -5.20 -21.43 8.50
C ALA A 10 -3.96 -21.26 9.40
N VAL A 11 -3.93 -21.99 10.53
CA VAL A 11 -2.81 -22.62 11.31
C VAL A 11 -1.39 -21.98 11.29
N THR A 12 -1.24 -20.71 10.98
CA THR A 12 0.01 -19.95 11.13
C THR A 12 -0.33 -18.66 11.88
N PRO A 13 0.34 -18.36 13.01
CA PRO A 13 0.17 -17.06 13.63
C PRO A 13 0.50 -15.97 12.59
N PRO A 14 -0.22 -14.83 12.60
CA PRO A 14 0.11 -13.73 11.71
C PRO A 14 1.56 -13.35 11.90
N GLU A 15 2.22 -12.97 10.81
CA GLU A 15 3.60 -12.48 10.83
C GLU A 15 3.79 -11.40 11.91
N SER A 16 4.89 -11.48 12.64
CA SER A 16 5.19 -10.51 13.69
C SER A 16 5.60 -9.16 13.11
N GLU A 17 5.64 -8.12 13.94
CA GLU A 17 6.21 -6.83 13.52
C GLU A 17 7.69 -6.97 13.14
N GLU A 18 8.43 -7.84 13.83
CA GLU A 18 9.83 -8.15 13.53
C GLU A 18 9.96 -8.77 12.14
N ASP A 19 9.14 -9.79 11.82
CA ASP A 19 9.15 -10.43 10.50
C ASP A 19 8.85 -9.43 9.37
N ARG A 20 7.90 -8.52 9.58
CA ARG A 20 7.57 -7.45 8.60
C ARG A 20 8.73 -6.47 8.42
N MET A 21 9.34 -6.02 9.51
CA MET A 21 10.51 -5.12 9.44
C MET A 21 11.70 -5.78 8.74
N GLU A 22 11.95 -7.07 9.01
CA GLU A 22 13.00 -7.85 8.34
C GLU A 22 12.72 -8.00 6.84
N ALA A 23 11.48 -8.33 6.46
CA ALA A 23 11.06 -8.41 5.06
C ALA A 23 11.30 -7.09 4.33
N ARG A 24 10.83 -5.96 4.89
CA ARG A 24 11.06 -4.61 4.35
C ARG A 24 12.54 -4.29 4.22
N THR A 25 13.32 -4.57 5.26
CA THR A 25 14.77 -4.31 5.27
C THR A 25 15.49 -5.09 4.18
N ARG A 26 15.11 -6.35 3.98
CA ARG A 26 15.64 -7.18 2.90
C ARG A 26 15.21 -6.66 1.53
N ALA A 27 13.94 -6.30 1.33
CA ALA A 27 13.46 -5.74 0.07
C ALA A 27 14.20 -4.44 -0.32
N ARG A 28 14.53 -3.58 0.66
CA ARG A 28 15.32 -2.37 0.41
C ARG A 28 16.71 -2.64 -0.18
N GLN A 29 17.29 -3.82 0.03
CA GLN A 29 18.60 -4.19 -0.54
C GLN A 29 18.54 -4.33 -2.08
N TYR A 30 17.36 -4.54 -2.65
CA TYR A 30 17.16 -4.71 -4.10
C TYR A 30 16.87 -3.41 -4.85
N VAL A 31 16.67 -2.29 -4.15
CA VAL A 31 16.32 -0.99 -4.74
C VAL A 31 17.31 -0.53 -5.82
N ALA A 32 18.60 -0.85 -5.66
CA ALA A 32 19.61 -0.50 -6.66
C ALA A 32 19.39 -1.19 -8.02
N LYS A 33 18.81 -2.41 -8.01
CA LYS A 33 18.46 -3.18 -9.21
C LYS A 33 17.06 -2.82 -9.72
N ALA A 34 16.13 -2.58 -8.81
CA ALA A 34 14.72 -2.32 -9.09
C ALA A 34 14.25 -1.03 -8.41
N PRO A 35 14.41 0.14 -9.05
CA PRO A 35 14.15 1.44 -8.42
C PRO A 35 12.72 1.64 -7.95
N TRP A 36 11.74 1.01 -8.61
CA TRP A 36 10.31 1.07 -8.24
C TRP A 36 10.04 0.55 -6.82
N LEU A 37 10.88 -0.35 -6.29
CA LEU A 37 10.77 -0.82 -4.91
C LEU A 37 10.86 0.31 -3.90
N ALA A 38 11.67 1.34 -4.16
CA ALA A 38 11.80 2.45 -3.22
C ALA A 38 10.46 3.14 -3.00
N ASP A 39 9.74 3.44 -4.08
CA ASP A 39 8.45 4.13 -4.03
C ASP A 39 7.38 3.26 -3.36
N VAL A 40 7.29 1.99 -3.74
CA VAL A 40 6.33 1.04 -3.15
C VAL A 40 6.56 0.87 -1.64
N LEU A 41 7.80 0.62 -1.22
CA LEU A 41 8.14 0.45 0.21
C LEU A 41 7.89 1.73 1.02
N ASN A 42 8.15 2.90 0.44
CA ASN A 42 7.82 4.16 1.09
C ASN A 42 6.30 4.36 1.20
N HIS A 43 5.52 3.92 0.20
CA HIS A 43 4.05 3.96 0.29
C HIS A 43 3.52 3.03 1.39
N HIS A 44 4.11 1.84 1.56
CA HIS A 44 3.76 0.93 2.66
C HIS A 44 3.94 1.59 4.03
N GLU A 45 5.05 2.30 4.24
CA GLU A 45 5.29 3.04 5.48
C GLU A 45 4.31 4.21 5.67
N LEU A 46 3.96 4.92 4.60
CA LEU A 46 2.94 5.96 4.65
C LEU A 46 1.57 5.38 5.02
N ILE A 47 1.23 4.18 4.54
CA ILE A 47 -0.01 3.48 4.86
C ILE A 47 -0.03 3.10 6.35
N ASP A 48 1.06 2.55 6.89
CA ASP A 48 1.21 2.28 8.33
C ASP A 48 0.99 3.55 9.18
N GLY A 49 1.55 4.68 8.73
CA GLY A 49 1.36 6.00 9.35
C GLY A 49 -0.08 6.52 9.25
N ALA A 50 -0.76 6.28 8.13
CA ALA A 50 -2.15 6.68 7.92
C ALA A 50 -3.12 5.88 8.81
N PHE A 51 -2.94 4.55 8.95
CA PHE A 51 -3.68 3.76 9.94
C PHE A 51 -3.50 4.30 11.35
N SER A 52 -2.26 4.63 11.72
CA SER A 52 -1.95 5.21 13.03
C SER A 52 -2.68 6.54 13.24
N SER A 53 -2.77 7.37 12.20
CA SER A 53 -3.48 8.66 12.25
C SER A 53 -4.99 8.48 12.45
N VAL A 54 -5.62 7.49 11.81
CA VAL A 54 -7.04 7.15 12.06
C VAL A 54 -7.27 6.74 13.51
N LYS A 55 -6.40 5.88 14.06
CA LYS A 55 -6.49 5.38 15.45
C LYS A 55 -6.28 6.48 16.48
N LEU A 56 -5.35 7.41 16.23
CA LEU A 56 -5.00 8.49 17.16
C LEU A 56 -5.99 9.68 17.11
N ALA A 57 -6.86 9.76 16.11
CA ALA A 57 -7.86 10.82 16.01
C ALA A 57 -8.84 10.77 17.19
N GLN A 58 -9.03 11.92 17.84
CA GLN A 58 -9.75 12.05 19.11
C GLN A 58 -11.23 12.38 18.95
N ASP A 59 -11.67 12.75 17.75
CA ASP A 59 -13.04 13.14 17.47
C ASP A 59 -13.54 12.63 16.11
N ALA A 60 -14.85 12.64 15.94
CA ALA A 60 -15.50 12.07 14.76
C ALA A 60 -15.18 12.81 13.46
N ALA A 61 -14.83 14.10 13.50
CA ALA A 61 -14.47 14.85 12.30
C ALA A 61 -13.03 14.55 11.89
N SER A 62 -12.08 14.59 12.84
CA SER A 62 -10.68 14.26 12.57
C SER A 62 -10.49 12.80 12.15
N ARG A 63 -11.21 11.85 12.76
CA ARG A 63 -11.14 10.42 12.40
C ARG A 63 -11.68 10.15 10.99
N ARG A 64 -12.74 10.83 10.58
CA ARG A 64 -13.25 10.76 9.19
C ARG A 64 -12.28 11.36 8.18
N ALA A 65 -11.66 12.49 8.51
CA ALA A 65 -10.65 13.10 7.65
C ALA A 65 -9.45 12.16 7.47
N ALA A 66 -8.93 11.60 8.57
CA ALA A 66 -7.84 10.62 8.53
C ALA A 66 -8.23 9.35 7.74
N LEU A 67 -9.47 8.85 7.88
CA LEU A 67 -9.93 7.69 7.11
C LEU A 67 -9.97 7.98 5.62
N ARG A 68 -10.37 9.19 5.21
CA ARG A 68 -10.34 9.62 3.81
C ARG A 68 -8.92 9.70 3.28
N GLU A 69 -7.98 10.25 4.06
CA GLU A 69 -6.56 10.29 3.71
C GLU A 69 -6.00 8.86 3.52
N LEU A 70 -6.30 7.94 4.46
CA LEU A 70 -5.96 6.52 4.36
C LEU A 70 -6.57 5.87 3.10
N GLY A 71 -7.85 6.11 2.84
CA GLY A 71 -8.57 5.55 1.70
C GLY A 71 -8.00 6.02 0.36
N THR A 72 -7.66 7.30 0.24
CA THR A 72 -6.98 7.85 -0.94
C THR A 72 -5.61 7.22 -1.13
N LEU A 73 -4.80 7.14 -0.07
CA LEU A 73 -3.47 6.54 -0.14
C LEU A 73 -3.51 5.07 -0.57
N LEU A 74 -4.31 4.26 0.13
CA LEU A 74 -4.50 2.84 -0.19
C LEU A 74 -4.98 2.63 -1.62
N THR A 75 -5.96 3.44 -2.07
CA THR A 75 -6.48 3.33 -3.43
C THR A 75 -5.42 3.70 -4.46
N GLY A 76 -4.71 4.80 -4.27
CA GLY A 76 -3.68 5.23 -5.22
C GLY A 76 -2.52 4.23 -5.33
N HIS A 77 -2.06 3.70 -4.20
CA HIS A 77 -1.03 2.67 -4.15
C HIS A 77 -1.50 1.38 -4.83
N ALA A 78 -2.65 0.83 -4.42
CA ALA A 78 -3.23 -0.36 -5.03
C ALA A 78 -3.43 -0.21 -6.55
N MET A 79 -3.91 0.95 -7.01
CA MET A 79 -4.14 1.17 -8.43
C MET A 79 -2.84 1.23 -9.25
N ALA A 80 -1.76 1.73 -8.67
CA ALA A 80 -0.46 1.70 -9.32
C ALA A 80 0.08 0.27 -9.43
N GLU A 81 -0.10 -0.57 -8.42
CA GLU A 81 0.32 -1.98 -8.46
C GLU A 81 -0.53 -2.81 -9.42
N GLU A 82 -1.85 -2.67 -9.33
CA GLU A 82 -2.82 -3.34 -10.20
C GLU A 82 -2.63 -3.01 -11.68
N ALA A 83 -2.20 -1.78 -12.00
CA ALA A 83 -1.99 -1.35 -13.38
C ALA A 83 -0.60 -1.70 -13.93
N VAL A 84 0.41 -1.90 -13.07
CA VAL A 84 1.82 -1.94 -13.48
C VAL A 84 2.56 -3.17 -12.96
N ILE A 85 2.53 -3.41 -11.66
CA ILE A 85 3.34 -4.47 -11.02
C ILE A 85 2.70 -5.84 -11.19
N TYR A 86 1.40 -5.97 -10.97
CA TYR A 86 0.72 -7.27 -11.04
C TYR A 86 0.67 -7.85 -12.47
N PRO A 87 0.51 -7.04 -13.53
CA PRO A 87 0.74 -7.51 -14.89
C PRO A 87 2.17 -8.02 -15.11
N ALA A 88 3.19 -7.35 -14.56
CA ALA A 88 4.58 -7.79 -14.67
C ALA A 88 4.84 -9.10 -13.92
N LEU A 89 4.25 -9.29 -12.73
CA LEU A 89 4.24 -10.58 -12.03
C LEU A 89 3.65 -11.68 -12.91
N SER A 90 2.47 -11.44 -13.48
CA SER A 90 1.78 -12.40 -14.35
C SER A 90 2.60 -12.77 -15.58
N ASP A 91 3.21 -11.79 -16.25
CA ASP A 91 4.06 -12.00 -17.44
C ASP A 91 5.33 -12.80 -17.12
N ASN A 92 5.86 -12.65 -15.90
CA ASN A 92 7.02 -13.40 -15.41
C ASN A 92 6.65 -14.75 -14.74
N GLY A 93 5.41 -15.23 -14.91
CA GLY A 93 4.97 -16.55 -14.46
C GLY A 93 4.32 -16.58 -13.07
N GLU A 94 4.30 -15.47 -12.35
CA GLU A 94 3.77 -15.32 -10.98
C GLU A 94 2.27 -15.02 -10.94
N ASN A 95 1.49 -15.75 -11.75
CA ASN A 95 0.03 -15.58 -11.88
C ASN A 95 -0.73 -15.78 -10.55
N GLY A 96 -0.22 -16.67 -9.69
CA GLY A 96 -0.79 -16.92 -8.37
C GLY A 96 -0.69 -15.69 -7.47
N HIS A 97 0.51 -15.09 -7.40
CA HIS A 97 0.75 -13.86 -6.65
C HIS A 97 -0.14 -12.72 -7.16
N ALA A 98 -0.13 -12.45 -8.46
CA ALA A 98 -0.96 -11.40 -9.06
C ALA A 98 -2.46 -11.59 -8.75
N THR A 99 -3.00 -12.80 -8.92
CA THR A 99 -4.43 -13.08 -8.67
C THR A 99 -4.82 -12.89 -7.21
N MET A 100 -3.97 -13.33 -6.28
CA MET A 100 -4.18 -13.11 -4.86
C MET A 100 -4.16 -11.62 -4.53
N ALA A 101 -3.16 -10.90 -5.03
CA ALA A 101 -2.97 -9.48 -4.79
C ALA A 101 -4.19 -8.65 -5.24
N TYR A 102 -4.68 -8.85 -6.48
CA TYR A 102 -5.91 -8.22 -6.96
C TYR A 102 -7.13 -8.48 -6.04
N THR A 103 -7.24 -9.70 -5.52
CA THR A 103 -8.36 -10.10 -4.66
C THR A 103 -8.29 -9.41 -3.30
N GLU A 104 -7.12 -9.40 -2.68
CA GLU A 104 -6.88 -8.80 -1.36
C GLU A 104 -7.04 -7.28 -1.40
N GLN A 105 -6.48 -6.61 -2.41
CA GLN A 105 -6.61 -5.16 -2.56
C GLN A 105 -8.05 -4.74 -2.88
N SER A 106 -8.76 -5.51 -3.70
CA SER A 106 -10.20 -5.28 -3.93
C SER A 106 -11.01 -5.41 -2.63
N ALA A 107 -10.69 -6.39 -1.79
CA ALA A 107 -11.32 -6.56 -0.50
C ALA A 107 -11.00 -5.39 0.45
N ALA A 108 -9.75 -4.92 0.49
CA ALA A 108 -9.33 -3.79 1.31
C ALA A 108 -10.07 -2.48 0.92
N LYS A 109 -10.15 -2.17 -0.38
CA LYS A 109 -10.92 -1.02 -0.91
C LYS A 109 -12.39 -1.08 -0.51
N MET A 110 -12.99 -2.27 -0.55
CA MET A 110 -14.36 -2.48 -0.06
C MET A 110 -14.48 -2.20 1.45
N GLN A 111 -13.53 -2.65 2.28
CA GLN A 111 -13.56 -2.40 3.72
C GLN A 111 -13.47 -0.90 4.05
N ILE A 112 -12.64 -0.14 3.33
CA ILE A 112 -12.59 1.33 3.46
C ILE A 112 -13.97 1.94 3.20
N GLY A 113 -14.62 1.58 2.08
CA GLY A 113 -15.95 2.08 1.75
C GLY A 113 -17.04 1.69 2.78
N LEU A 114 -16.87 0.56 3.47
CA LEU A 114 -17.75 0.20 4.59
C LEU A 114 -17.48 1.06 5.83
N LEU A 115 -16.21 1.29 6.18
CA LEU A 115 -15.81 2.13 7.32
C LEU A 115 -16.35 3.57 7.19
N GLU A 116 -16.38 4.13 5.99
CA GLU A 116 -16.92 5.48 5.72
C GLU A 116 -18.40 5.64 6.11
N ARG A 117 -19.14 4.53 6.22
CA ARG A 117 -20.58 4.49 6.51
C ARG A 117 -20.89 4.18 7.98
N MET A 118 -19.87 3.92 8.79
CA MET A 118 -20.01 3.56 10.19
C MET A 118 -19.91 4.81 11.10
N ASP A 119 -20.31 4.67 12.36
CA ASP A 119 -19.99 5.67 13.38
C ASP A 119 -18.48 5.60 13.68
N PRO A 120 -17.68 6.64 13.33
CA PRO A 120 -16.24 6.59 13.51
C PRO A 120 -15.82 6.46 14.97
N MET A 121 -16.68 6.78 15.94
CA MET A 121 -16.37 6.67 17.37
C MET A 121 -16.92 5.38 18.01
N GLY A 122 -17.56 4.50 17.23
CA GLY A 122 -18.14 3.25 17.72
C GLY A 122 -17.15 2.08 17.73
N GLN A 123 -17.38 1.10 18.62
CA GLN A 123 -16.54 -0.10 18.71
C GLN A 123 -16.48 -0.89 17.40
N ASP A 124 -17.61 -1.03 16.69
CA ASP A 124 -17.66 -1.75 15.42
C ASP A 124 -16.71 -1.14 14.36
N PHE A 125 -16.51 0.18 14.39
CA PHE A 125 -15.56 0.86 13.51
C PHE A 125 -14.13 0.48 13.86
N GLU A 126 -13.78 0.47 15.15
CA GLU A 126 -12.44 0.14 15.64
C GLU A 126 -12.09 -1.32 15.31
N ASP A 127 -13.02 -2.25 15.53
CA ASP A 127 -12.84 -3.68 15.21
C ASP A 127 -12.64 -3.87 13.70
N LYS A 128 -13.46 -3.20 12.89
CA LYS A 128 -13.38 -3.24 11.42
C LYS A 128 -12.07 -2.64 10.90
N LEU A 129 -11.63 -1.52 11.48
CA LEU A 129 -10.37 -0.88 11.15
C LEU A 129 -9.19 -1.79 11.50
N GLY A 130 -9.22 -2.43 12.67
CA GLY A 130 -8.19 -3.39 13.08
C GLY A 130 -8.10 -4.61 12.15
N HIS A 131 -9.24 -5.16 11.72
CA HIS A 131 -9.24 -6.25 10.73
C HIS A 131 -8.69 -5.81 9.37
N LEU A 132 -9.03 -4.60 8.92
CA LEU A 132 -8.47 -4.04 7.70
C LEU A 132 -6.95 -3.82 7.81
N GLU A 133 -6.47 -3.22 8.91
CA GLU A 133 -5.04 -3.01 9.15
C GLU A 133 -4.28 -4.35 9.14
N GLY A 134 -4.82 -5.38 9.80
CA GLY A 134 -4.23 -6.72 9.78
C GLY A 134 -4.14 -7.32 8.38
N ALA A 135 -5.21 -7.21 7.58
CA ALA A 135 -5.23 -7.72 6.21
C ALA A 135 -4.23 -6.98 5.30
N VAL A 136 -4.13 -5.65 5.42
CA VAL A 136 -3.17 -4.85 4.65
C VAL A 136 -1.73 -5.19 5.05
N LYS A 137 -1.44 -5.35 6.35
CA LYS A 137 -0.11 -5.73 6.82
C LYS A 137 0.33 -7.11 6.33
N HIS A 138 -0.61 -8.06 6.28
CA HIS A 138 -0.35 -9.38 5.73
C HIS A 138 -0.02 -9.32 4.24
N HIS A 139 -0.81 -8.57 3.48
CA HIS A 139 -0.59 -8.36 2.05
C HIS A 139 0.79 -7.73 1.78
N VAL A 140 1.10 -6.62 2.46
CA VAL A 140 2.41 -5.96 2.39
C VAL A 140 3.55 -6.91 2.73
N TYR A 141 3.38 -7.78 3.73
CA TYR A 141 4.38 -8.79 4.06
C TYR A 141 4.62 -9.78 2.92
N GLN A 142 3.57 -10.28 2.27
CA GLN A 142 3.73 -11.21 1.13
C GLN A 142 4.48 -10.57 -0.03
N GLU A 143 4.16 -9.31 -0.32
CA GLU A 143 4.83 -8.50 -1.34
C GLU A 143 6.30 -8.28 -1.03
N GLU A 144 6.61 -7.74 0.14
CA GLU A 144 7.98 -7.41 0.56
C GLU A 144 8.86 -8.65 0.81
N SER A 145 8.26 -9.75 1.26
CA SER A 145 9.00 -10.96 1.64
C SER A 145 9.24 -11.92 0.48
N ASN A 146 8.38 -11.89 -0.54
CA ASN A 146 8.41 -12.87 -1.63
C ASN A 146 8.12 -12.24 -2.99
N TRP A 147 6.90 -11.76 -3.23
CA TRP A 147 6.42 -11.50 -4.59
C TRP A 147 7.28 -10.48 -5.34
N PHE A 148 7.68 -9.40 -4.67
CA PHE A 148 8.53 -8.41 -5.31
C PHE A 148 9.95 -8.92 -5.54
N ILE A 149 10.48 -9.77 -4.66
CA ILE A 149 11.82 -10.35 -4.85
C ILE A 149 11.82 -11.30 -6.05
N ASP A 150 10.78 -12.13 -6.17
CA ASP A 150 10.60 -13.01 -7.33
C ASP A 150 10.53 -12.20 -8.63
N LEU A 151 9.79 -11.08 -8.65
CA LEU A 151 9.76 -10.18 -9.80
C LEU A 151 11.11 -9.54 -10.09
N VAL A 152 11.84 -9.10 -9.06
CA VAL A 152 13.18 -8.52 -9.23
C VAL A 152 14.15 -9.54 -9.82
N ASP A 153 14.06 -10.81 -9.45
CA ASP A 153 14.96 -11.84 -9.95
C ASP A 153 14.59 -12.33 -11.35
N ALA A 154 13.29 -12.37 -11.69
CA ALA A 154 12.82 -12.86 -12.97
C ALA A 154 12.85 -11.81 -14.10
N ALA A 155 12.52 -10.55 -13.79
CA ALA A 155 12.34 -9.53 -14.83
C ALA A 155 13.68 -8.99 -15.39
N PRO A 156 13.74 -8.64 -16.68
CA PRO A 156 14.86 -7.90 -17.27
C PRO A 156 15.04 -6.50 -16.67
N ASP A 157 16.27 -5.99 -16.66
CA ASP A 157 16.59 -4.63 -16.15
C ASP A 157 15.75 -3.52 -16.81
N ALA A 158 15.45 -3.64 -18.11
CA ALA A 158 14.63 -2.67 -18.83
C ALA A 158 13.20 -2.56 -18.29
N ASP A 159 12.65 -3.67 -17.79
CA ASP A 159 11.30 -3.71 -17.25
C ASP A 159 11.24 -2.98 -15.91
N HIS A 160 12.29 -3.04 -15.10
CA HIS A 160 12.35 -2.30 -13.83
C HIS A 160 12.28 -0.79 -14.02
N GLN A 161 12.92 -0.25 -15.07
CA GLN A 161 12.81 1.17 -15.38
C GLN A 161 11.38 1.53 -15.81
N MET A 162 10.79 0.73 -16.71
CA MET A 162 9.41 0.94 -17.15
C MET A 162 8.42 0.87 -15.97
N ILE A 163 8.57 -0.11 -15.08
CA ILE A 163 7.73 -0.26 -13.89
C ILE A 163 7.86 0.98 -13.00
N ALA A 164 9.07 1.50 -12.77
CA ALA A 164 9.28 2.68 -11.94
C ALA A 164 8.57 3.92 -12.50
N GLU A 165 8.76 4.20 -13.80
CA GLU A 165 8.11 5.33 -14.47
C GLU A 165 6.58 5.19 -14.40
N ARG A 166 6.04 4.04 -14.78
CA ARG A 166 4.60 3.80 -14.83
C ARG A 166 3.95 3.78 -13.45
N TYR A 167 4.59 3.18 -12.46
CA TYR A 167 4.07 3.14 -11.09
C TYR A 167 3.93 4.56 -10.53
N SER A 168 4.97 5.39 -10.70
CA SER A 168 4.97 6.78 -10.27
C SER A 168 3.87 7.61 -10.97
N GLU A 169 3.71 7.43 -12.28
CA GLU A 169 2.64 8.08 -13.05
C GLU A 169 1.24 7.69 -12.55
N GLU A 170 0.97 6.40 -12.38
CA GLU A 170 -0.35 5.93 -11.94
C GLU A 170 -0.67 6.36 -10.51
N PHE A 171 0.29 6.26 -9.58
CA PHE A 171 0.12 6.77 -8.23
C PHE A 171 -0.13 8.29 -8.23
N GLY A 172 0.63 9.03 -9.04
CA GLY A 172 0.51 10.49 -9.18
C GLY A 172 -0.88 10.95 -9.63
N ARG A 173 -1.62 10.17 -10.42
CA ARG A 173 -3.01 10.49 -10.83
C ARG A 173 -3.95 10.61 -9.63
N TYR A 174 -3.73 9.83 -8.58
CA TYR A 174 -4.56 9.85 -7.37
C TYR A 174 -4.12 10.95 -6.40
N MET A 175 -2.83 11.27 -6.36
CA MET A 175 -2.28 12.24 -5.41
C MET A 175 -2.34 13.69 -5.89
N SER A 176 -2.49 13.94 -7.19
CA SER A 176 -2.52 15.29 -7.79
C SER A 176 -3.90 15.97 -7.79
N GLY A 177 -4.91 15.38 -7.18
CA GLY A 177 -6.29 15.89 -7.17
C GLY A 177 -6.61 16.94 -6.09
N GLY A 178 -6.38 18.23 -6.40
CA GLY A 178 -7.06 19.38 -5.78
C GLY A 178 -6.47 19.97 -4.48
N GLU A 179 -6.94 21.17 -4.08
CA GLU A 179 -6.50 21.93 -2.89
C GLU A 179 -6.66 21.18 -1.56
N ASP A 180 -7.44 20.09 -1.56
CA ASP A 180 -7.70 19.19 -0.43
C ASP A 180 -6.95 17.83 -0.55
N GLY A 181 -5.91 17.76 -1.39
CA GLY A 181 -5.11 16.55 -1.58
C GLY A 181 -4.47 16.04 -0.27
N PRO A 182 -4.14 14.74 -0.18
CA PRO A 182 -3.65 14.16 1.07
C PRO A 182 -2.41 14.89 1.57
N LYS A 183 -2.32 15.10 2.89
CA LYS A 183 -1.22 15.90 3.49
C LYS A 183 0.17 15.35 3.19
N PHE A 184 0.30 14.04 2.95
CA PHE A 184 1.56 13.41 2.56
C PHE A 184 2.00 13.75 1.12
N ALA A 185 1.09 14.18 0.24
CA ALA A 185 1.41 14.62 -1.12
C ALA A 185 2.02 16.04 -1.15
N GLN A 186 1.84 16.83 -0.09
CA GLN A 186 2.28 18.23 -0.03
C GLN A 186 3.78 18.37 0.33
N THR A 187 4.40 17.33 0.89
CA THR A 187 5.83 17.36 1.31
C THR A 187 6.80 17.19 0.13
N SER A 188 6.39 16.56 -0.96
CA SER A 188 7.24 16.33 -2.15
C SER A 188 7.40 17.57 -3.05
N SER A 189 6.54 18.58 -2.91
CA SER A 189 6.57 19.80 -3.75
C SER A 189 7.60 20.85 -3.33
N ASN A 190 8.29 20.70 -2.20
CA ASN A 190 9.18 21.75 -1.66
C ASN A 190 10.67 21.62 -2.02
N THR A 191 11.08 20.63 -2.82
CA THR A 191 12.50 20.37 -3.14
C THR A 191 12.99 20.84 -4.51
N THR A 192 12.16 21.48 -5.35
CA THR A 192 12.58 21.96 -6.69
C THR A 192 12.87 23.46 -6.78
N GLY A 193 12.96 24.17 -5.65
CA GLY A 193 13.10 25.63 -5.61
C GLY A 193 14.43 26.17 -5.07
N ALA A 194 15.58 25.59 -5.42
CA ALA A 194 16.88 26.19 -5.11
C ALA A 194 17.59 26.63 -6.41
N SER A 195 17.30 27.86 -6.84
CA SER A 195 18.01 28.55 -7.91
C SER A 195 19.50 28.66 -7.56
N VAL A 196 20.35 28.23 -8.49
CA VAL A 196 21.79 28.49 -8.47
C VAL A 196 22.02 29.98 -8.74
N PRO A 197 22.68 30.75 -7.86
CA PRO A 197 23.10 32.11 -8.17
C PRO A 197 24.33 32.07 -9.08
N GLY A 198 24.31 32.91 -10.12
CA GLY A 198 25.44 33.17 -11.01
C GLY A 198 26.49 34.10 -10.42
#